data_AF-A0A2P4X7C6-F1
#
_entry.id   AF-A0A2P4X7C6-F1
#
_cell.length_a   1.000
_cell.length_b   1.000
_cell.length_c   1.000
_cell.angle_alpha   90.00
_cell.angle_beta   90.00
_cell.angle_gamma   90.00
#
_symmetry.space_group_name_H-M   'P 1'
#
loop_
_entity.id
_entity.type
_entity.pdbx_description
1 polymer ?
#
loop_
_entity_poly.entity_id
_entity_poly.type
_entity_poly.pdbx_seq_one_letter_code
_entity_poly.pdbx_strand_id
1 'polypeptide(L)'
;MLPGPPYHSLVLYFTPEDPSELKKNSVFADLCHEVLRGPNDEFRTQRIKLIPRVVQGTWPIREGVGTTPAILGTKIYQKYYQGKNYLEADYDIGSSTVATGILKLLLGYSRDLIIDLAFVIEAQSAMELPERVLGTVRLDCVDLRHAVQYTKKMGMVKR
;
A
#
# COMPACT_ATOMS: atom_id res chain seq x y z
N MET A 1 2.63 -0.62 -10.23
CA MET A 1 1.69 -1.23 -11.24
C MET A 1 1.50 -2.74 -11.03
N LEU A 2 0.49 -3.37 -11.67
CA LEU A 2 0.27 -4.84 -11.67
C LEU A 2 0.68 -5.47 -13.03
N PRO A 3 1.41 -6.61 -13.05
CA PRO A 3 2.07 -7.12 -14.26
C PRO A 3 1.20 -7.94 -15.21
N GLY A 4 1.31 -7.64 -16.50
CA GLY A 4 0.70 -8.37 -17.63
C GLY A 4 -0.61 -7.75 -18.12
N PRO A 5 -0.97 -7.92 -19.40
CA PRO A 5 -2.21 -7.37 -19.95
C PRO A 5 -3.44 -8.19 -19.50
N PRO A 6 -4.56 -7.55 -19.12
CA PRO A 6 -4.71 -6.12 -18.88
C PRO A 6 -4.00 -5.67 -17.60
N TYR A 7 -3.20 -4.60 -17.72
CA TYR A 7 -2.47 -4.02 -16.59
C TYR A 7 -3.47 -3.31 -15.68
N HIS A 8 -3.51 -3.73 -14.41
CA HIS A 8 -4.36 -3.14 -13.39
C HIS A 8 -3.53 -2.24 -12.45
N SER A 9 -4.19 -1.34 -11.74
CA SER A 9 -3.64 -0.58 -10.63
C SER A 9 -4.68 -0.45 -9.53
N LEU A 10 -4.29 -0.73 -8.28
CA LEU A 10 -5.06 -0.36 -7.10
C LEU A 10 -4.51 0.97 -6.58
N VAL A 11 -5.36 1.99 -6.46
CA VAL A 11 -4.98 3.31 -5.94
C VAL A 11 -5.78 3.54 -4.66
N LEU A 12 -5.08 3.84 -3.57
CA LEU A 12 -5.63 4.03 -2.24
C LEU A 12 -5.26 5.42 -1.74
N TYR A 13 -6.24 6.15 -1.21
CA TYR A 13 -6.04 7.48 -0.64
C TYR A 13 -6.36 7.44 0.84
N PHE A 14 -5.39 7.85 1.67
CA PHE A 14 -5.54 7.94 3.11
C PHE A 14 -5.27 9.36 3.59
N THR A 15 -6.02 9.79 4.60
CA THR A 15 -5.83 11.04 5.34
C THR A 15 -6.03 10.73 6.82
N PRO A 16 -5.32 11.38 7.76
CA PRO A 16 -5.72 11.34 9.15
C PRO A 16 -7.14 11.89 9.30
N GLU A 17 -7.92 11.28 10.19
CA GLU A 17 -9.27 11.74 10.57
C GLU A 17 -9.19 13.08 11.32
N ASP A 18 -8.24 13.22 12.24
CA ASP A 18 -7.83 14.49 12.85
C ASP A 18 -6.39 14.88 12.41
N PRO A 19 -6.23 15.89 11.54
CA PRO A 19 -4.93 16.45 11.18
C PRO A 19 -4.15 17.10 12.34
N SER A 20 -4.71 17.22 13.55
CA SER A 20 -3.97 17.64 14.75
C SER A 20 -3.05 16.55 15.30
N GLU A 21 -3.34 15.26 15.06
CA GLU A 21 -2.47 14.14 15.44
C GLU A 21 -1.04 14.34 14.91
N LEU A 22 -0.92 14.77 13.66
CA LEU A 22 0.35 15.07 12.97
C LEU A 22 1.01 16.40 13.42
N LYS A 23 0.64 16.93 14.58
CA LYS A 23 1.21 18.15 15.19
C LYS A 23 1.51 17.98 16.69
N LYS A 24 1.24 16.80 17.26
CA LYS A 24 1.46 16.50 18.68
C LYS A 24 2.93 16.15 18.89
N ASN A 25 3.56 16.73 19.91
CA ASN A 25 4.90 16.32 20.36
C ASN A 25 4.84 14.86 20.83
N SER A 26 5.15 13.92 19.93
CA SER A 26 4.93 12.49 20.11
C SER A 26 5.63 11.69 19.02
N VAL A 27 6.22 10.54 19.40
CA VAL A 27 6.99 9.67 18.49
C VAL A 27 6.21 9.31 17.22
N PHE A 28 4.89 9.09 17.31
CA PHE A 28 4.08 8.80 16.12
C PHE A 28 4.02 9.98 15.13
N ALA A 29 3.90 11.21 15.61
CA ALA A 29 3.90 12.39 14.73
C ALA A 29 5.28 12.58 14.07
N ASP A 30 6.36 12.37 14.83
CA ASP A 30 7.74 12.44 14.33
C ASP A 30 8.00 11.38 13.25
N LEU A 31 7.55 10.13 13.48
CA LEU A 31 7.59 9.05 12.49
C LEU A 31 6.79 9.38 11.23
N CYS A 32 5.59 9.93 11.38
CA CYS A 32 4.79 10.37 10.23
C CYS A 32 5.45 11.53 9.49
N HIS A 33 6.10 12.46 10.19
CA HIS A 33 6.88 13.52 9.55
C HIS A 33 8.05 12.94 8.74
N GLU A 34 8.83 12.02 9.29
CA GLU A 34 9.98 11.45 8.58
C GLU A 34 9.54 10.59 7.36
N VAL A 35 8.48 9.78 7.50
CA VAL A 35 7.89 9.09 6.33
C VAL A 35 7.45 10.09 5.26
N LEU A 36 6.67 11.11 5.61
CA LEU A 36 6.04 12.04 4.65
C LEU A 36 6.97 13.13 4.10
N ARG A 37 8.05 13.48 4.82
CA ARG A 37 8.89 14.68 4.61
C ARG A 37 10.39 14.46 4.70
N GLY A 38 10.84 13.31 5.19
CA GLY A 38 12.26 12.97 5.34
C GLY A 38 13.07 13.22 4.05
N PRO A 39 14.35 13.62 4.17
CA PRO A 39 15.11 14.21 3.08
C PRO A 39 15.47 13.23 1.96
N ASN A 40 15.36 11.91 2.21
CA ASN A 40 15.56 10.86 1.24
C ASN A 40 14.49 9.76 1.40
N ASP A 41 14.57 8.72 0.58
CA ASP A 41 13.58 7.63 0.54
C ASP A 41 14.00 6.36 1.30
N GLU A 42 15.14 6.37 1.98
CA GLU A 42 15.68 5.22 2.73
C GLU A 42 14.80 4.89 3.94
N PHE A 43 14.36 5.91 4.70
CA PHE A 43 13.49 5.71 5.85
C PHE A 43 12.13 5.11 5.44
N ARG A 44 11.39 5.78 4.55
CA ARG A 44 10.08 5.29 4.06
C ARG A 44 10.17 3.90 3.41
N THR A 45 11.28 3.58 2.74
CA THR A 45 11.58 2.25 2.19
C THR A 45 11.67 1.16 3.27
N GLN A 46 12.35 1.44 4.38
CA GLN A 46 12.59 0.48 5.46
C GLN A 46 11.50 0.48 6.56
N ARG A 47 10.49 1.36 6.46
CA ARG A 47 9.50 1.57 7.53
C ARG A 47 8.03 1.37 7.12
N ILE A 48 7.67 1.45 5.84
CA ILE A 48 6.26 1.20 5.43
C ILE A 48 5.99 -0.31 5.42
N LYS A 49 5.20 -0.78 6.38
CA LYS A 49 4.79 -2.18 6.53
C LYS A 49 3.33 -2.38 6.13
N LEU A 50 3.08 -3.44 5.37
CA LEU A 50 1.76 -3.98 5.05
C LEU A 50 1.46 -5.18 5.98
N ILE A 51 0.26 -5.19 6.56
CA ILE A 51 -0.34 -6.30 7.30
C ILE A 51 -1.55 -6.80 6.49
N PRO A 52 -1.46 -7.96 5.81
CA PRO A 52 -2.60 -8.56 5.11
C PRO A 52 -3.40 -9.50 6.03
N ARG A 53 -4.71 -9.61 5.79
CA ARG A 53 -5.59 -10.60 6.42
C ARG A 53 -6.65 -11.09 5.44
N VAL A 54 -6.58 -12.35 5.03
CA VAL A 54 -7.67 -13.00 4.28
C VAL A 54 -8.85 -13.27 5.22
N VAL A 55 -9.98 -12.62 4.96
CA VAL A 55 -11.25 -12.77 5.70
C VAL A 55 -12.08 -13.89 5.08
N GLN A 56 -12.22 -13.86 3.75
CA GLN A 56 -12.87 -14.90 2.95
C GLN A 56 -11.95 -15.29 1.79
N GLY A 57 -11.91 -16.58 1.46
CA GLY A 57 -11.04 -17.13 0.43
C GLY A 57 -10.73 -18.59 0.70
N THR A 58 -10.42 -19.34 -0.36
CA THR A 58 -10.08 -20.77 -0.32
C THR A 58 -8.75 -21.01 0.40
N TRP A 59 -8.49 -22.25 0.83
CA TRP A 59 -7.27 -22.60 1.57
C TRP A 59 -5.96 -22.21 0.86
N PRO A 60 -5.78 -22.45 -0.47
CA PRO A 60 -4.57 -22.01 -1.17
C PRO A 60 -4.34 -20.49 -1.17
N ILE A 61 -5.41 -19.68 -1.15
CA ILE A 61 -5.28 -18.21 -1.05
C ILE A 61 -4.75 -17.82 0.34
N ARG A 62 -5.26 -18.46 1.40
CA ARG A 62 -4.83 -18.21 2.77
C ARG A 62 -3.37 -18.63 2.98
N GLU A 63 -2.97 -19.75 2.41
CA GLU A 63 -1.57 -20.20 2.40
C GLU A 63 -0.67 -19.24 1.60
N GLY A 64 -1.06 -18.89 0.37
CA GLY A 64 -0.26 -18.05 -0.52
C GLY A 64 -0.09 -16.60 -0.06
N VAL A 65 -1.07 -16.01 0.61
CA VAL A 65 -0.94 -14.69 1.27
C VAL A 65 -0.21 -14.82 2.62
N GLY A 66 -0.45 -15.91 3.35
CA GLY A 66 -0.01 -16.08 4.71
C GLY A 66 -0.65 -15.07 5.68
N THR A 67 -0.01 -14.92 6.84
CA THR A 67 -0.39 -13.94 7.89
C THR A 67 0.79 -13.04 8.29
N THR A 68 1.93 -13.18 7.63
CA THR A 68 3.18 -12.50 7.97
C THR A 68 3.20 -11.07 7.40
N PRO A 69 3.32 -10.02 8.23
CA PRO A 69 3.50 -8.66 7.74
C PRO A 69 4.81 -8.47 6.95
N ALA A 70 4.84 -7.49 6.06
CA ALA A 70 5.99 -7.21 5.21
C ALA A 70 6.30 -5.72 5.05
N ILE A 71 7.56 -5.34 5.30
CA ILE A 71 8.10 -4.02 4.95
C ILE A 71 8.24 -3.96 3.42
N LEU A 72 7.38 -3.18 2.76
CA LEU A 72 7.14 -3.30 1.32
C LEU A 72 8.38 -3.01 0.47
N GLY A 73 9.13 -1.95 0.80
CA GLY A 73 10.36 -1.55 0.10
C GLY A 73 11.53 -2.53 0.24
N THR A 74 11.36 -3.62 1.00
CA THR A 74 12.33 -4.74 1.06
C THR A 74 11.95 -5.93 0.17
N LYS A 75 10.76 -5.91 -0.47
CA LYS A 75 10.17 -7.05 -1.19
C LYS A 75 9.74 -6.74 -2.62
N ILE A 76 9.48 -5.46 -2.92
CA ILE A 76 8.85 -4.96 -4.15
C ILE A 76 9.47 -3.60 -4.46
N TYR A 77 9.86 -3.35 -5.71
CA TYR A 77 10.38 -2.04 -6.14
C TYR A 77 9.31 -0.97 -6.00
N GLN A 78 9.74 0.18 -5.50
CA GLN A 78 8.90 1.28 -5.10
C GLN A 78 9.49 2.61 -5.60
N LYS A 79 8.61 3.55 -5.91
CA LYS A 79 8.99 4.93 -6.22
C LYS A 79 8.04 5.89 -5.52
N TYR A 80 8.63 6.89 -4.87
CA TYR A 80 7.88 7.88 -4.11
C TYR A 80 7.73 9.19 -4.89
N TYR A 81 6.64 9.90 -4.61
CA TYR A 81 6.42 11.27 -5.10
C TYR A 81 5.93 12.14 -3.94
N GLN A 82 6.79 13.05 -3.47
CA GLN A 82 6.49 13.95 -2.36
C GLN A 82 5.91 15.27 -2.88
N GLY A 83 4.63 15.50 -2.63
CA GLY A 83 3.91 16.73 -2.98
C GLY A 83 3.84 17.74 -1.82
N LYS A 84 3.22 18.90 -2.07
CA LYS A 84 3.07 19.94 -1.03
C LYS A 84 2.36 19.41 0.22
N ASN A 85 1.32 18.59 0.06
CA ASN A 85 0.49 18.08 1.15
C ASN A 85 0.35 16.54 1.19
N TYR A 86 1.11 15.79 0.39
CA TYR A 86 0.98 14.33 0.29
C TYR A 86 2.32 13.64 0.04
N LEU A 87 2.37 12.33 0.32
CA LEU A 87 3.35 11.39 -0.20
C LEU A 87 2.59 10.32 -0.99
N GLU A 88 3.00 10.07 -2.22
CA GLU A 88 2.55 8.92 -3.03
C GLU A 88 3.66 7.86 -3.04
N ALA A 89 3.27 6.58 -3.05
CA ALA A 89 4.18 5.44 -3.13
C ALA A 89 3.65 4.44 -4.18
N ASP A 90 4.21 4.46 -5.38
CA ASP A 90 3.90 3.48 -6.43
C ASP A 90 4.77 2.23 -6.22
N TYR A 91 4.12 1.09 -6.00
CA TYR A 91 4.76 -0.21 -5.87
C TYR A 91 4.57 -1.01 -7.16
N ASP A 92 5.67 -1.41 -7.81
CA ASP A 92 5.64 -2.32 -8.95
C ASP A 92 5.66 -3.78 -8.52
N ILE A 93 4.48 -4.36 -8.34
CA ILE A 93 4.31 -5.79 -8.01
C ILE A 93 4.99 -6.69 -9.07
N GLY A 94 5.16 -6.20 -10.30
CA GLY A 94 5.87 -6.87 -11.38
C GLY A 94 7.38 -7.06 -11.14
N SER A 95 7.99 -6.25 -10.27
CA SER A 95 9.42 -6.36 -9.95
C SER A 95 9.76 -7.58 -9.07
N SER A 96 8.74 -8.29 -8.56
CA SER A 96 8.91 -9.34 -7.56
C SER A 96 8.14 -10.59 -7.99
N THR A 97 8.87 -11.66 -8.29
CA THR A 97 8.28 -12.94 -8.76
C THR A 97 7.32 -13.53 -7.73
N VAL A 98 7.66 -13.43 -6.43
CA VAL A 98 6.82 -13.87 -5.32
C VAL A 98 5.53 -13.04 -5.26
N ALA A 99 5.63 -11.71 -5.23
CA ALA A 99 4.44 -10.85 -5.16
C ALA A 99 3.56 -10.97 -6.42
N THR A 100 4.17 -11.16 -7.60
CA THR A 100 3.47 -11.48 -8.85
C THR A 100 2.73 -12.83 -8.78
N GLY A 101 3.32 -13.85 -8.16
CA GLY A 101 2.68 -15.16 -7.96
C GLY A 101 1.45 -15.07 -7.05
N ILE A 102 1.62 -14.44 -5.88
CA ILE A 102 0.53 -14.20 -4.92
C ILE A 102 -0.59 -13.38 -5.56
N LEU A 103 -0.24 -12.30 -6.28
CA LEU A 103 -1.20 -11.49 -7.00
C LEU A 103 -2.00 -12.30 -8.02
N LYS A 104 -1.34 -13.09 -8.88
CA LYS A 104 -2.02 -13.90 -9.91
C LYS A 104 -3.02 -14.87 -9.29
N LEU A 105 -2.69 -15.45 -8.14
CA LEU A 105 -3.62 -16.27 -7.35
C LEU A 105 -4.83 -15.45 -6.87
N LEU A 106 -4.60 -14.27 -6.27
CA LEU A 106 -5.67 -13.39 -5.79
C LEU A 106 -6.60 -12.90 -6.90
N LEU A 107 -6.07 -12.52 -8.08
CA LEU A 107 -6.90 -12.04 -9.20
C LEU A 107 -7.83 -13.15 -9.73
N GLY A 108 -7.36 -14.41 -9.75
CA GLY A 108 -8.15 -15.57 -10.17
C GLY A 108 -9.39 -15.85 -9.32
N TYR A 109 -9.35 -15.49 -8.03
CA TYR A 109 -10.44 -15.65 -7.06
C TYR A 109 -11.04 -14.33 -6.59
N SER A 110 -10.74 -13.21 -7.25
CA SER A 110 -11.05 -11.84 -6.82
C SER A 110 -12.51 -11.59 -6.43
N ARG A 111 -13.46 -12.26 -7.12
CA ARG A 111 -14.91 -12.15 -6.89
C ARG A 111 -15.45 -12.98 -5.71
N ASP A 112 -14.65 -13.89 -5.17
CA ASP A 112 -15.00 -14.79 -4.05
C ASP A 112 -14.10 -14.55 -2.82
N LEU A 113 -13.24 -13.53 -2.90
CA LEU A 113 -12.19 -13.15 -1.96
C LEU A 113 -12.59 -11.90 -1.18
N ILE A 114 -12.39 -11.94 0.14
CA ILE A 114 -12.42 -10.74 0.99
C ILE A 114 -11.08 -10.66 1.72
N ILE A 115 -10.34 -9.58 1.52
CA ILE A 115 -9.03 -9.34 2.13
C ILE A 115 -8.95 -7.95 2.74
N ASP A 116 -8.56 -7.89 4.01
CA ASP A 116 -8.20 -6.65 4.70
C ASP A 116 -6.70 -6.37 4.49
N LEU A 117 -6.36 -5.13 4.18
CA LEU A 117 -4.99 -4.62 4.08
C LEU A 117 -4.85 -3.44 5.05
N ALA A 118 -3.91 -3.52 5.99
CA ALA A 118 -3.59 -2.42 6.90
C ALA A 118 -2.14 -1.94 6.71
N PHE A 119 -1.94 -0.64 6.69
CA PHE A 119 -0.62 0.00 6.53
C PHE A 119 -0.18 0.63 7.84
N VAL A 120 1.07 0.37 8.25
CA VAL A 120 1.67 0.90 9.49
C VAL A 120 3.08 1.43 9.22
N ILE A 121 3.61 2.22 10.15
CA ILE A 121 5.05 2.45 10.27
C ILE A 121 5.61 1.35 11.17
N GLU A 122 6.60 0.60 10.68
CA GLU A 122 7.37 -0.37 11.46
C GLU A 122 7.97 0.30 12.70
N ALA A 123 7.86 -0.32 13.88
CA ALA A 123 8.62 0.06 15.07
C ALA A 123 9.97 -0.68 15.10
N GLN A 124 11.07 0.06 15.05
CA GLN A 124 12.44 -0.45 15.11
C GLN A 124 13.08 -0.26 16.50
N SER A 125 12.40 0.43 17.42
CA SER A 125 12.78 0.59 18.82
C SER A 125 11.56 0.53 19.75
N ALA A 126 11.79 0.25 21.03
CA ALA A 126 10.72 0.13 22.03
C ALA A 126 9.95 1.44 22.28
N MET A 127 10.52 2.61 21.95
CA MET A 127 9.84 3.91 22.06
C MET A 127 8.82 4.18 20.93
N GLU A 128 8.92 3.42 19.82
CA GLU A 128 8.02 3.54 18.67
C GLU A 128 6.81 2.57 18.77
N LEU A 129 6.76 1.76 19.84
CA LEU A 129 5.66 0.85 20.14
C LEU A 129 4.59 1.50 21.05
N PRO A 130 3.31 1.13 20.90
CA PRO A 130 2.76 0.23 19.89
C PRO A 130 2.65 0.89 18.51
N GLU A 131 2.80 0.08 17.46
CA GLU A 131 2.58 0.54 16.08
C GLU A 131 1.15 1.05 15.88
N ARG A 132 1.01 2.15 15.14
CA ARG A 132 -0.28 2.76 14.82
C ARG A 132 -0.59 2.59 13.34
N VAL A 133 -1.85 2.28 13.05
CA VAL A 133 -2.38 2.13 11.69
C VAL A 133 -2.54 3.49 11.02
N LEU A 134 -1.93 3.64 9.84
CA LEU A 134 -2.02 4.83 8.99
C LEU A 134 -3.28 4.83 8.12
N GLY A 135 -3.73 3.65 7.73
CA GLY A 135 -4.90 3.44 6.88
C GLY A 135 -5.20 1.96 6.68
N THR A 136 -6.45 1.64 6.39
CA THR A 136 -6.90 0.28 6.05
C THR A 136 -7.80 0.31 4.82
N VAL A 137 -7.83 -0.80 4.08
CA VAL A 137 -8.85 -1.06 3.06
C VAL A 137 -9.30 -2.51 3.16
N ARG A 138 -10.61 -2.73 3.01
CA ARG A 138 -11.16 -4.04 2.67
C ARG A 138 -11.38 -4.09 1.17
N LEU A 139 -10.82 -5.10 0.52
CA LEU A 139 -11.18 -5.48 -0.84
C LEU A 139 -12.19 -6.62 -0.70
N ASP A 140 -13.45 -6.36 -1.06
CA ASP A 140 -14.58 -7.28 -0.93
C ASP A 140 -15.08 -7.68 -2.31
N CYS A 141 -14.94 -8.97 -2.65
CA CYS A 141 -15.50 -9.61 -3.86
C CYS A 141 -15.27 -8.82 -5.16
N VAL A 142 -14.09 -8.21 -5.31
CA VAL A 142 -13.80 -7.16 -6.31
C VAL A 142 -13.86 -7.71 -7.74
N ASP A 143 -14.90 -7.31 -8.48
CA ASP A 143 -15.05 -7.65 -9.89
C ASP A 143 -14.30 -6.67 -10.80
N LEU A 144 -13.10 -7.08 -11.21
CA LEU A 144 -12.19 -6.33 -12.10
C LEU A 144 -12.80 -5.94 -13.45
N ARG A 145 -13.92 -6.57 -13.87
CA ARG A 145 -14.64 -6.17 -15.10
C ARG A 145 -15.21 -4.76 -15.04
N HIS A 146 -15.34 -4.18 -13.84
CA HIS A 146 -15.77 -2.79 -13.63
C HIS A 146 -14.59 -1.82 -13.47
N ALA A 147 -13.34 -2.26 -13.69
CA ALA A 147 -12.17 -1.39 -13.60
C ALA A 147 -12.21 -0.28 -14.68
N VAL A 148 -12.11 0.98 -14.24
CA VAL A 148 -12.12 2.13 -15.16
C VAL A 148 -10.79 2.20 -15.90
N GLN A 149 -10.84 2.24 -17.24
CA GLN A 149 -9.65 2.41 -18.07
C GLN A 149 -9.00 3.77 -17.78
N TYR A 150 -7.72 3.76 -17.37
CA TYR A 150 -6.93 4.99 -17.22
C TYR A 150 -6.70 5.63 -18.59
N THR A 151 -7.53 6.62 -18.91
CA THR A 151 -7.38 7.45 -20.11
C THR A 151 -6.61 8.72 -19.75
N LYS A 152 -5.34 8.80 -20.18
CA LYS A 152 -4.54 10.02 -20.05
C LYS A 152 -5.20 11.11 -20.90
N LYS A 153 -5.92 12.06 -20.28
CA LYS A 153 -6.48 13.21 -20.99
C LYS A 153 -5.35 13.94 -21.73
N MET A 154 -5.49 14.05 -23.05
CA MET A 154 -4.57 14.81 -23.90
C MET A 154 -4.59 16.26 -23.40
N GLY A 155 -3.44 16.76 -22.95
CA GLY A 155 -3.38 18.08 -22.32
C GLY A 155 -3.77 19.18 -23.29
N MET A 156 -4.69 20.06 -22.89
CA MET A 156 -4.93 21.30 -23.62
C MET A 156 -3.68 22.16 -23.51
N VAL A 157 -2.86 22.16 -24.57
CA VAL A 157 -1.75 23.11 -24.72
C VAL A 157 -2.38 24.50 -24.82
N LYS A 158 -2.25 25.29 -23.74
CA LYS A 158 -2.57 26.72 -23.80
C LYS A 158 -1.59 27.37 -24.78
N ARG A 159 -2.15 28.00 -25.82
CA ARG A 159 -1.51 29.08 -26.55
C ARG A 159 -1.77 30.40 -25.80
#